data_AF-A0A7C5VG10-F1
#
_entry.id   AF-A0A7C5VG10-F1
#
_cell.length_a   1.000
_cell.length_b   1.000
_cell.length_c   1.000
_cell.angle_alpha   90.00
_cell.angle_beta   90.00
_cell.angle_gamma   90.00
#
_symmetry.space_group_name_H-M   'P 1'
#
loop_
_entity.id
_entity.type
_entity.pdbx_description
1 polymer ?
#
loop_
_entity_poly.entity_id
_entity_poly.type
_entity_poly.pdbx_seq_one_letter_code
_entity_poly.pdbx_strand_id
1 'polypeptide(L)'
;MAEPEVKRPFLVEKEVQSKREKVPSHVFLLPDERKFPVKMWKDGEWVYDCRALRAAISRAAQHGYRSVEEKAREMYLKHCKGDE
;
A
#
# COMPACT_ATOMS: atom_id res chain seq x y z
N MET A 1 -49.70 -9.13 -16.99
CA MET A 1 -48.63 -10.13 -16.85
C MET A 1 -47.87 -10.13 -18.16
N ALA A 2 -46.57 -9.86 -18.27
CA ALA A 2 -45.50 -9.79 -17.29
C ALA A 2 -44.45 -8.76 -17.77
N GLU A 3 -43.80 -8.09 -16.81
CA GLU A 3 -42.65 -7.22 -17.04
C GLU A 3 -41.45 -8.05 -17.54
N PRO A 4 -40.68 -7.61 -18.55
CA PRO A 4 -39.40 -8.24 -18.83
C PRO A 4 -38.36 -7.75 -17.81
N GLU A 5 -38.01 -8.64 -16.88
CA GLU A 5 -36.94 -8.46 -15.90
C GLU A 5 -35.61 -8.16 -16.59
N VAL A 6 -35.16 -6.91 -16.51
CA VAL A 6 -33.81 -6.50 -16.89
C VAL A 6 -32.81 -7.08 -15.89
N LYS A 7 -32.33 -8.30 -16.18
CA LYS A 7 -31.16 -8.89 -15.54
C LYS A 7 -29.95 -8.00 -15.82
N ARG A 8 -29.63 -7.13 -14.86
CA ARG A 8 -28.33 -6.45 -14.80
C ARG A 8 -27.26 -7.52 -14.60
N PRO A 9 -26.32 -7.75 -15.54
CA PRO A 9 -25.12 -8.46 -15.19
C PRO A 9 -24.31 -7.53 -14.28
N PHE A 10 -24.40 -7.77 -12.97
CA PHE A 10 -23.45 -7.25 -12.00
C PHE A 10 -22.09 -7.84 -12.40
N LEU A 11 -21.29 -7.05 -13.12
CA LEU A 11 -19.99 -7.45 -13.61
C LEU A 11 -19.07 -7.75 -12.42
N VAL A 12 -18.93 -9.05 -12.18
CA VAL A 12 -17.70 -9.77 -11.81
C VAL A 12 -16.94 -9.17 -10.64
N GLU A 13 -17.37 -9.60 -9.45
CA GLU A 13 -16.46 -9.85 -8.35
C GLU A 13 -15.55 -11.03 -8.71
N LYS A 14 -14.28 -10.95 -8.27
CA LYS A 14 -13.27 -12.03 -8.19
C LYS A 14 -12.32 -12.23 -9.37
N GLU A 15 -11.31 -11.35 -9.41
CA GLU A 15 -9.93 -11.74 -9.71
C GLU A 15 -8.93 -11.09 -8.73
N VAL A 16 -9.31 -10.91 -7.46
CA VAL A 16 -8.44 -10.34 -6.40
C VAL A 16 -7.87 -11.45 -5.51
N GLN A 17 -7.45 -12.57 -6.10
CA GLN A 17 -6.83 -13.67 -5.37
C GLN A 17 -5.71 -14.26 -6.24
N SER A 18 -4.46 -13.85 -5.97
CA SER A 18 -3.21 -14.61 -6.23
C SER A 18 -1.94 -13.75 -6.32
N LYS A 19 -1.98 -12.47 -5.90
CA LYS A 19 -0.76 -11.63 -5.82
C LYS A 19 -0.50 -11.03 -4.43
N ARG A 20 -1.12 -11.59 -3.40
CA ARG A 20 -0.89 -11.21 -1.99
C ARG A 20 0.04 -12.18 -1.23
N GLU A 21 0.40 -13.32 -1.84
CA GLU A 21 1.08 -14.41 -1.12
C GLU A 21 2.61 -14.25 -1.00
N LYS A 22 3.20 -13.28 -1.72
CA LYS A 22 4.64 -12.99 -1.66
C LYS A 22 4.91 -11.50 -1.56
N VAL A 23 4.23 -10.80 -0.66
CA VAL A 23 4.67 -9.46 -0.27
C VAL A 23 5.64 -9.65 0.89
N PRO A 24 6.98 -9.59 0.66
CA PRO A 24 7.94 -9.81 1.73
C PRO A 24 7.78 -8.71 2.80
N SER A 25 7.93 -9.08 4.07
CA SER A 25 7.70 -8.18 5.21
C SER A 25 8.54 -6.89 5.16
N HIS A 26 9.65 -6.89 4.42
CA HIS A 26 10.52 -5.72 4.20
C HIS A 26 9.86 -4.58 3.38
N VAL A 27 8.74 -4.85 2.69
CA VAL A 27 7.95 -3.86 1.94
C VAL A 27 7.17 -2.95 2.87
N PHE A 28 6.90 -3.46 4.07
CA PHE A 28 6.14 -2.79 5.11
C PHE A 28 7.10 -2.16 6.09
N LEU A 29 6.76 -0.94 6.49
CA LEU A 29 7.54 -0.25 7.51
C LEU A 29 7.31 -0.84 8.91
N LEU A 30 6.18 -1.54 9.08
CA LEU A 30 5.89 -2.35 10.24
C LEU A 30 5.58 -3.80 9.81
N PRO A 31 6.57 -4.71 9.83
CA PRO A 31 6.41 -6.09 9.38
C PRO A 31 5.49 -6.91 10.27
N ASP A 32 5.42 -6.58 11.56
CA ASP A 32 4.61 -7.27 12.58
C ASP A 32 3.12 -7.24 12.25
N GLU A 33 2.60 -6.07 11.87
CA GLU A 33 1.20 -5.91 11.44
C GLU A 33 1.03 -5.88 9.92
N ARG A 34 2.13 -6.02 9.15
CA ARG A 34 2.16 -5.86 7.67
C ARG A 34 1.43 -4.59 7.21
N LYS A 35 1.62 -3.50 7.96
CA LYS A 35 1.01 -2.19 7.71
C LYS A 35 2.03 -1.23 7.12
N PHE A 36 1.51 -0.21 6.42
CA PHE A 36 2.31 0.85 5.80
C PHE A 36 3.23 0.33 4.68
N PRO A 37 2.66 -0.10 3.53
CA PRO A 37 3.48 -0.41 2.37
C PRO A 37 4.20 0.86 1.92
N VAL A 38 5.52 0.80 1.87
CA VAL A 38 6.37 1.93 1.43
C VAL A 38 7.06 1.66 0.11
N LYS A 39 7.06 0.39 -0.31
CA LYS A 39 7.52 0.00 -1.63
C LYS A 39 6.35 -0.38 -2.51
N MET A 40 6.45 -0.01 -3.77
CA MET A 40 5.53 -0.41 -4.82
C MET A 40 6.26 -1.38 -5.74
N TRP A 41 5.54 -2.42 -6.18
CA TRP A 41 6.07 -3.35 -7.17
C TRP A 41 6.08 -2.67 -8.54
N LYS A 42 7.26 -2.33 -9.05
CA LYS A 42 7.45 -1.65 -10.32
C LYS A 42 8.58 -2.34 -11.09
N ASP A 43 8.31 -2.68 -12.35
CA ASP A 43 9.29 -3.31 -13.26
C ASP A 43 9.97 -4.58 -12.70
N GLY A 44 9.27 -5.35 -11.85
CA GLY A 44 9.80 -6.58 -11.26
C GLY A 44 10.62 -6.38 -9.98
N GLU A 45 10.70 -5.15 -9.47
CA GLU A 45 11.40 -4.82 -8.23
C GLU A 45 10.49 -4.06 -7.25
N TRP A 46 10.80 -4.16 -5.96
CA TRP A 46 10.19 -3.34 -4.91
C TRP A 46 10.90 -2.00 -4.79
N VAL A 47 10.33 -0.97 -5.40
CA VAL A 47 10.89 0.39 -5.40
C VAL A 47 10.20 1.26 -4.34
N TYR A 48 10.97 2.04 -3.59
CA TYR A 48 10.40 3.00 -2.63
C TYR A 48 9.66 4.11 -3.38
N ASP A 49 8.38 4.28 -3.06
CA ASP A 49 7.58 5.35 -3.64
C ASP A 49 7.38 6.47 -2.61
N CYS A 50 7.69 7.70 -3.02
CA CYS A 50 7.53 8.91 -2.21
C CYS A 50 6.12 9.08 -1.63
N ARG A 51 5.08 8.79 -2.43
CA ARG A 51 3.68 8.91 -2.00
C ARG A 51 3.35 7.81 -1.01
N ALA A 52 3.85 6.60 -1.22
CA ALA A 52 3.69 5.49 -0.28
C ALA A 52 4.35 5.79 1.08
N LEU A 53 5.58 6.32 1.07
CA LEU A 53 6.29 6.78 2.27
C LEU A 53 5.53 7.91 2.99
N ARG A 54 5.03 8.93 2.25
CA ARG A 54 4.25 10.02 2.85
C ARG A 54 2.93 9.52 3.45
N ALA A 55 2.23 8.62 2.76
CA ALA A 55 1.01 7.99 3.27
C ALA A 55 1.29 7.13 4.51
N ALA A 56 2.44 6.44 4.55
CA ALA A 56 2.89 5.70 5.71
C ALA A 56 3.10 6.60 6.93
N ILE A 57 3.78 7.74 6.77
CA ILE A 57 3.96 8.75 7.83
C ILE A 57 2.59 9.23 8.35
N SER A 58 1.71 9.67 7.45
CA SER A 58 0.39 10.20 7.84
C SER A 58 -0.47 9.17 8.55
N ARG A 59 -0.47 7.91 8.12
CA ARG A 59 -1.23 6.86 8.80
C ARG A 59 -0.58 6.45 10.12
N ALA A 60 0.76 6.39 10.19
CA ALA A 60 1.48 6.07 11.42
C ALA A 60 1.20 7.11 12.50
N ALA A 61 1.22 8.39 12.13
CA ALA A 61 0.84 9.51 13.00
C ALA A 61 -0.60 9.39 13.52
N GLN A 62 -1.56 9.04 12.65
CA GLN A 62 -2.97 8.87 13.02
C GLN A 62 -3.21 7.74 14.03
N HIS A 63 -2.44 6.64 13.92
CA HIS A 63 -2.57 5.49 14.81
C HIS A 63 -1.59 5.52 16.00
N GLY A 64 -0.74 6.55 16.10
CA GLY A 64 0.21 6.70 17.22
C GLY A 64 1.48 5.85 17.13
N TYR A 65 1.81 5.29 15.96
CA TYR A 65 3.03 4.49 15.77
C TYR A 65 4.27 5.39 15.59
N ARG A 66 4.76 6.00 16.67
CA ARG A 66 5.91 6.94 16.63
C ARG A 66 7.18 6.34 16.01
N SER A 67 7.53 5.10 16.34
CA SER A 67 8.71 4.43 15.77
C SER A 67 8.59 4.17 14.27
N VAL A 68 7.37 3.97 13.77
CA VAL A 68 7.10 3.79 12.33
C VAL A 68 7.15 5.15 11.63
N GLU A 69 6.54 6.17 12.24
CA GLU A 69 6.57 7.53 11.69
C GLU A 69 8.01 8.03 11.52
N GLU A 70 8.86 7.84 12.52
CA GLU A 70 10.25 8.29 12.50
C GLU A 70 11.06 7.57 11.41
N LYS A 71 10.97 6.23 11.34
CA LYS A 71 11.59 5.45 10.25
C LYS A 71 11.06 5.83 8.87
N ALA A 72 9.76 6.05 8.73
CA ALA A 72 9.14 6.44 7.47
C ALA A 72 9.59 7.83 7.03
N ARG A 73 9.71 8.76 7.99
CA ARG A 73 10.21 10.11 7.77
C ARG A 73 11.68 10.10 7.36
N GLU A 74 12.52 9.31 8.02
CA GLU A 74 13.93 9.18 7.65
C GLU A 74 14.08 8.63 6.21
N MET A 75 13.35 7.55 5.89
CA MET A 75 13.38 6.98 4.53
C MET A 75 12.81 7.93 3.48
N TYR A 76 11.75 8.68 3.82
CA TYR A 76 11.21 9.73 2.95
C TYR A 76 12.24 10.83 2.68
N LEU A 77 12.96 11.28 3.71
CA LEU A 77 14.02 12.28 3.54
C LEU A 77 15.15 11.76 2.66
N LYS A 78 15.60 10.51 2.88
CA LYS A 78 16.69 9.89 2.11
C LYS A 78 16.33 9.62 0.65
N HIS A 79 15.15 9.06 0.38
CA HIS A 79 14.74 8.63 -0.96
C HIS A 79 13.97 9.67 -1.76
N CYS A 80 13.29 10.61 -1.10
CA CYS A 80 12.39 11.55 -1.76
C CYS A 80 12.85 13.01 -1.66
N LYS A 81 13.62 13.36 -0.62
CA LYS A 81 14.11 14.73 -0.41
C LYS A 81 15.62 14.88 -0.64
N GLY A 82 16.31 13.79 -1.02
CA GLY A 82 17.73 13.78 -1.38
C GLY A 82 17.99 13.97 -2.87
N ASP A 83 16.94 14.12 -3.69
CA ASP A 83 16.99 14.45 -5.11
C ASP A 83 16.68 15.96 -5.25
N GLU A 84 17.59 16.81 -4.78
CA GLU A 84 17.58 18.26 -5.03
C GLU A 84 18.86 18.65 -5.77
#